data_AF-N6UMV4-F1
#
_entry.id   AF-N6UMV4-F1
#
_cell.length_a   1.000
_cell.length_b   1.000
_cell.length_c   1.000
_cell.angle_alpha   90.00
_cell.angle_beta   90.00
_cell.angle_gamma   90.00
#
_symmetry.space_group_name_H-M   'P 1'
#
loop_
_entity.id
_entity.type
_entity.pdbx_description
1 polymer ?
#
loop_
_entity_poly.entity_id
_entity_poly.type
_entity_poly.pdbx_seq_one_letter_code
_entity_poly.pdbx_strand_id
1 'polypeptide(L)'
;MSNVIPWIRFYLDDWVSGTGGMTPEQKGIYLTLLIRMYDKKSPVKEDFKTLARVCNCTEKKLATVVDYLIKNDKLIQTDEGLWNLRVEEELKEAAFIQEQEGNYVD
;
A
#
# COMPACT_ATOMS: atom_id res chain seq x y z
N MET A 1 19.46 11.23 -8.66
CA MET A 1 19.24 10.14 -7.68
C MET A 1 18.16 9.22 -8.21
N SER A 2 18.23 7.91 -7.97
CA SER A 2 17.19 6.98 -8.43
C SER A 2 15.87 7.28 -7.72
N ASN A 3 14.77 7.44 -8.46
CA ASN A 3 13.42 7.65 -7.91
C ASN A 3 12.83 6.42 -7.19
N VAL A 4 13.60 5.34 -7.08
CA VAL A 4 13.21 4.06 -6.49
C VAL A 4 13.31 4.14 -4.97
N ILE A 5 12.30 3.67 -4.25
CA ILE A 5 12.34 3.53 -2.79
C ILE A 5 13.03 2.20 -2.45
N PRO A 6 14.26 2.20 -1.92
CA PRO A 6 15.01 0.96 -1.68
C PRO A 6 14.51 0.17 -0.46
N TRP A 7 13.85 0.83 0.50
CA TRP A 7 13.30 0.22 1.71
C TRP A 7 12.08 1.01 2.19
N ILE A 8 11.15 0.32 2.86
CA ILE A 8 10.03 0.93 3.57
C ILE A 8 10.15 0.62 5.06
N ARG A 9 9.72 1.56 5.92
CA ARG A 9 9.56 1.26 7.34
C ARG A 9 8.44 0.24 7.49
N PHE A 10 8.75 -0.93 8.04
CA PHE A 10 7.80 -2.00 8.26
C PHE A 10 7.58 -2.20 9.76
N TYR A 11 6.46 -1.70 10.27
CA TYR A 11 6.11 -1.76 11.68
C TYR A 11 5.55 -3.15 12.01
N LEU A 12 6.39 -4.01 12.58
CA LEU A 12 6.04 -5.42 12.83
C LEU A 12 4.84 -5.57 13.78
N ASP A 13 4.77 -4.76 14.84
CA ASP A 13 3.67 -4.82 15.80
C ASP A 13 2.34 -4.40 15.17
N ASP A 14 2.33 -3.34 14.35
CA ASP A 14 1.16 -2.90 13.60
C ASP A 14 0.73 -3.94 12.58
N TRP A 15 1.69 -4.62 11.93
CA TRP A 15 1.39 -5.69 11.00
C TRP A 15 0.75 -6.89 11.70
N VAL A 16 1.33 -7.34 12.82
CA VAL A 16 0.84 -8.50 13.57
C VAL A 16 -0.55 -8.22 14.14
N SER A 17 -0.73 -7.08 14.81
CA SER A 17 -2.00 -6.69 15.39
C SER A 17 -3.06 -6.40 14.32
N GLY A 18 -2.69 -5.66 13.28
CA GLY A 18 -3.60 -5.24 12.22
C GLY A 18 -4.00 -6.34 11.24
N THR A 19 -3.26 -7.45 11.18
CA THR A 19 -3.54 -8.59 10.27
C THR A 19 -3.82 -9.90 11.00
N GLY A 20 -3.87 -9.92 12.34
CA GLY A 20 -4.00 -11.16 13.13
C GLY A 20 -5.17 -12.06 12.71
N GLY A 21 -6.32 -11.48 12.35
CA GLY A 21 -7.51 -12.21 11.88
C GLY A 21 -7.56 -12.52 10.39
N MET A 22 -6.56 -12.10 9.60
CA MET A 22 -6.55 -12.31 8.15
C MET A 22 -6.03 -13.70 7.79
N THR A 23 -6.58 -14.29 6.73
CA THR A 23 -6.02 -15.49 6.10
C THR A 23 -4.68 -15.19 5.43
N PRO A 24 -3.83 -16.19 5.18
CA PRO A 24 -2.59 -16.00 4.41
C PRO A 24 -2.82 -15.33 3.04
N GLU A 25 -3.92 -15.69 2.37
CA GLU A 25 -4.31 -15.12 1.08
C GLU A 25 -4.67 -13.62 1.22
N GLN A 26 -5.45 -13.23 2.23
CA GLN A 26 -5.77 -11.83 2.51
C GLN A 26 -4.51 -11.01 2.82
N LYS A 27 -3.59 -11.56 3.63
CA LYS A 27 -2.32 -10.92 3.95
C LYS A 27 -1.47 -10.72 2.70
N GLY A 28 -1.39 -11.74 1.85
CA GLY A 28 -0.67 -11.68 0.57
C GLY A 28 -1.22 -10.57 -0.34
N ILE A 29 -2.53 -10.56 -0.57
CA ILE A 29 -3.20 -9.54 -1.39
C ILE A 29 -2.96 -8.14 -0.80
N TYR A 30 -3.16 -7.97 0.52
CA TYR A 30 -2.96 -6.68 1.17
C TYR A 30 -1.52 -6.17 1.02
N LEU A 31 -0.53 -7.02 1.31
CA LEU A 31 0.89 -6.67 1.17
C LEU A 31 1.24 -6.30 -0.27
N THR A 32 0.74 -7.06 -1.26
CA THR A 32 0.96 -6.75 -2.67
C THR A 32 0.40 -5.38 -3.05
N LEU A 33 -0.80 -5.03 -2.58
CA LEU A 33 -1.39 -3.71 -2.81
C LEU A 33 -0.56 -2.59 -2.17
N LEU A 34 -0.10 -2.75 -0.92
CA LEU A 34 0.79 -1.79 -0.27
C LEU A 34 2.09 -1.57 -1.05
N ILE A 35 2.71 -2.65 -1.53
CA ILE A 35 3.93 -2.57 -2.34
C ILE A 35 3.69 -1.76 -3.61
N ARG A 36 2.56 -1.97 -4.31
CA ARG A 36 2.22 -1.18 -5.50
C ARG A 36 2.03 0.31 -5.18
N MET A 37 1.42 0.60 -4.04
CA MET A 37 1.20 1.98 -3.57
C MET A 37 2.52 2.69 -3.29
N TYR A 38 3.46 2.02 -2.62
CA TYR A 38 4.81 2.55 -2.39
C TYR A 38 5.59 2.72 -3.70
N ASP A 39 5.61 1.70 -4.57
CA ASP A 39 6.33 1.72 -5.84
C ASP A 39 5.88 2.89 -6.73
N LYS A 40 4.56 3.08 -6.85
CA LYS A 40 3.98 4.16 -7.65
C LYS A 40 3.89 5.50 -6.94
N LYS A 41 4.11 5.52 -5.63
CA LYS A 41 3.85 6.69 -4.75
C LYS A 41 2.48 7.31 -4.99
N SER A 42 1.47 6.50 -5.30
CA SER A 42 0.14 6.96 -5.69
C SER A 42 -0.93 5.87 -5.55
N PRO A 43 -2.21 6.25 -5.44
CA PRO A 43 -3.32 5.30 -5.43
C PRO A 43 -3.30 4.33 -6.63
N VAL A 44 -3.73 3.10 -6.36
CA VAL A 44 -3.78 2.02 -7.34
C VAL A 44 -5.04 2.18 -8.20
N LYS A 45 -4.84 2.56 -9.46
CA LYS A 45 -5.88 2.86 -10.47
C LYS A 45 -6.28 1.69 -11.35
N GLU A 46 -5.50 0.63 -11.32
CA GLU A 46 -5.75 -0.53 -12.19
C GLU A 46 -7.11 -1.16 -11.91
N ASP A 47 -7.73 -1.64 -12.98
CA ASP A 47 -8.95 -2.40 -12.90
C ASP A 47 -8.75 -3.72 -12.13
N PHE A 48 -9.85 -4.27 -11.62
CA PHE A 48 -9.83 -5.48 -10.80
C PHE A 48 -9.28 -6.72 -11.54
N LYS A 49 -9.42 -6.79 -12.87
CA LYS A 49 -8.86 -7.90 -13.66
C LYS A 49 -7.34 -7.86 -13.67
N THR A 50 -6.77 -6.68 -13.90
CA THR A 50 -5.32 -6.46 -13.83
C THR A 50 -4.80 -6.73 -12.42
N LEU A 51 -5.47 -6.20 -11.39
CA LEU A 51 -5.06 -6.41 -10.00
C LEU A 51 -5.18 -7.86 -9.55
N ALA A 52 -6.20 -8.60 -9.99
CA ALA A 52 -6.38 -9.99 -9.62
C ALA A 52 -5.23 -10.86 -10.15
N ARG A 53 -4.78 -10.59 -11.39
CA ARG A 53 -3.59 -11.22 -11.97
C ARG A 53 -2.33 -10.89 -11.17
N VAL A 54 -2.14 -9.63 -10.77
CA VAL A 54 -0.98 -9.21 -9.95
C VAL A 54 -0.99 -9.89 -8.59
N CYS A 55 -2.17 -10.02 -7.97
CA CYS A 55 -2.33 -10.67 -6.67
C CYS A 55 -2.44 -12.21 -6.77
N ASN A 56 -2.27 -12.79 -7.97
CA ASN A 56 -2.39 -14.21 -8.25
C ASN A 56 -3.68 -14.85 -7.70
N CYS A 57 -4.81 -14.18 -7.90
CA CYS A 57 -6.12 -14.64 -7.46
C CYS A 57 -7.20 -14.39 -8.52
N THR A 58 -8.43 -14.80 -8.25
CA THR A 58 -9.57 -14.49 -9.12
C THR A 58 -10.09 -13.07 -8.86
N GLU A 59 -10.71 -12.44 -9.86
CA GLU A 59 -11.35 -11.12 -9.70
C GLU A 59 -12.38 -11.10 -8.56
N LYS A 60 -13.18 -12.16 -8.44
CA LYS A 60 -14.15 -12.32 -7.35
C LYS A 60 -13.45 -12.35 -5.99
N LYS A 61 -12.34 -13.08 -5.87
CA LYS A 61 -11.57 -13.15 -4.63
C LYS A 61 -10.99 -11.78 -4.28
N LEU A 62 -10.38 -11.10 -5.26
CA LEU A 62 -9.86 -9.76 -5.05
C LEU A 62 -10.95 -8.80 -4.56
N ALA A 63 -12.13 -8.81 -5.20
CA ALA A 63 -13.28 -7.98 -4.79
C ALA A 63 -13.68 -8.22 -3.34
N THR A 64 -13.81 -9.49 -2.92
CA THR A 64 -14.11 -9.82 -1.51
C THR A 64 -13.03 -9.35 -0.55
N VAL A 65 -11.75 -9.46 -0.92
CA VAL A 65 -10.65 -9.04 -0.04
C VAL A 65 -10.54 -7.52 0.03
N VAL A 66 -10.70 -6.80 -1.08
CA VAL A 66 -10.71 -5.33 -1.07
C VAL A 66 -11.87 -4.79 -0.24
N ASP A 67 -13.08 -5.35 -0.40
CA ASP A 67 -14.24 -4.99 0.43
C ASP A 67 -13.97 -5.23 1.93
N TYR A 68 -13.35 -6.37 2.28
CA TYR A 68 -12.91 -6.64 3.65
C TYR A 68 -11.89 -5.61 4.15
N LEU A 69 -10.88 -5.27 3.35
CA LEU A 69 -9.84 -4.30 3.73
C LEU A 69 -10.41 -2.89 3.92
N ILE A 70 -11.35 -2.47 3.09
CA ILE A 70 -12.05 -1.19 3.24
C ILE A 70 -12.91 -1.18 4.50
N LYS A 71 -13.69 -2.24 4.75
CA LYS A 71 -14.52 -2.38 5.97
C LYS A 71 -13.74 -2.38 7.28
N ASN A 72 -12.44 -2.68 7.22
CA ASN A 72 -11.55 -2.73 8.39
C ASN A 72 -10.53 -1.58 8.39
N ASP A 73 -10.83 -0.48 7.67
CA ASP A 73 -10.03 0.74 7.60
C ASP A 73 -8.57 0.52 7.17
N LYS A 74 -8.31 -0.57 6.44
CA LYS A 74 -6.97 -0.88 5.89
C LYS A 74 -6.76 -0.24 4.54
N LEU A 75 -7.83 -0.01 3.79
CA LEU A 75 -7.82 0.68 2.50
C LEU A 75 -8.97 1.67 2.43
N ILE A 76 -8.82 2.68 1.59
CA ILE A 76 -9.89 3.57 1.17
C ILE A 76 -10.02 3.54 -0.34
N GLN A 77 -11.24 3.77 -0.83
CA GLN A 77 -11.49 4.07 -2.23
C GLN A 77 -11.48 5.59 -2.41
N THR A 78 -10.63 6.08 -3.30
CA THR A 78 -10.59 7.49 -3.71
C THR A 78 -11.03 7.60 -5.17
N ASP A 79 -11.25 8.83 -5.65
CA ASP A 79 -11.49 9.10 -7.08
C ASP A 79 -10.29 8.66 -7.95
N GLU A 80 -9.09 8.65 -7.34
CA GLU A 80 -7.84 8.27 -7.99
C GLU A 80 -7.49 6.79 -7.78
N GLY A 81 -8.34 5.97 -7.17
CA GLY A 81 -8.11 4.53 -6.96
C GLY A 81 -7.99 4.10 -5.50
N LEU A 82 -7.54 2.86 -5.28
CA LEU A 82 -7.36 2.28 -3.94
C LEU A 82 -6.14 2.86 -3.25
N TRP A 83 -6.27 3.21 -1.97
CA TRP A 83 -5.20 3.84 -1.20
C TRP A 83 -5.11 3.37 0.25
N ASN A 84 -3.95 3.53 0.84
CA ASN A 84 -3.69 3.27 2.25
C ASN A 84 -3.13 4.55 2.88
N LEU A 85 -3.79 5.04 3.94
CA LEU A 85 -3.42 6.30 4.58
C LEU A 85 -2.04 6.25 5.27
N ARG A 86 -1.64 5.08 5.78
CA ARG A 86 -0.30 4.91 6.36
C ARG A 86 0.79 5.06 5.29
N VAL A 87 0.58 4.51 4.08
CA VAL A 87 1.48 4.71 2.94
C VAL A 87 1.62 6.20 2.63
N GLU A 88 0.52 6.95 2.65
CA GLU A 88 0.56 8.39 2.42
C GLU A 88 1.42 9.13 3.44
N GLU A 89 1.20 8.87 4.73
CA GLU A 89 1.97 9.47 5.81
C GLU A 89 3.47 9.17 5.68
N GLU A 90 3.81 7.91 5.39
CA GLU A 90 5.20 7.47 5.24
C GLU A 90 5.88 8.12 4.02
N LEU A 91 5.15 8.29 2.92
CA LEU A 91 5.67 8.98 1.73
C LEU A 91 5.83 10.49 1.96
N LYS A 92 4.90 11.13 2.69
CA LYS A 92 5.00 12.54 3.07
C LYS A 92 6.22 12.78 3.97
N GLU A 93 6.41 11.93 4.97
CA GLU A 93 7.56 11.99 5.87
C GLU A 93 8.88 11.78 5.11
N ALA A 94 8.94 10.78 4.22
CA ALA A 94 10.13 10.54 3.41
C ALA A 94 10.47 11.73 2.50
N ALA A 95 9.46 12.38 1.90
CA ALA A 95 9.65 13.58 1.09
C ALA A 95 10.15 14.77 1.94
N PHE A 96 9.58 14.95 3.13
CA PHE A 96 10.01 16.00 4.07
C PHE A 96 11.48 15.83 4.48
N ILE A 97 11.89 14.62 4.86
CA ILE A 97 13.29 14.33 5.22
C ILE A 97 14.23 14.62 4.05
N GLN A 98 13.88 14.21 2.83
CA GLN A 98 14.68 14.47 1.64
C GLN A 98 14.84 15.97 1.33
N GLU A 99 13.79 16.77 1.53
CA GLU A 99 13.85 18.23 1.36
C GLU A 99 14.76 18.87 2.41
N GLN A 100 14.67 18.46 3.68
CA GLN A 100 15.53 18.97 4.75
C GLN A 100 17.01 18.61 4.53
N GLU A 101 17.30 17.38 4.09
CA GLU A 101 18.66 16.95 3.75
C GLU A 101 19.21 17.70 2.54
N GLY A 102 18.40 17.93 1.50
CA GLY A 102 18.81 18.70 0.32
C GLY A 102 19.18 20.15 0.65
N ASN A 103 18.42 20.79 1.56
CA ASN A 103 18.65 22.17 1.99
C ASN A 103 19.88 22.36 2.91
N TYR A 104 20.53 21.29 3.37
CA TYR A 104 21.73 21.35 4.22
C TYR A 104 23.05 21.20 3.41
N VAL A 105 22.95 20.84 2.13
CA VAL A 105 24.10 20.56 1.24
C VAL A 105 24.34 21.70 0.23
N ASP A 106 23.46 22.72 0.20
CA ASP A 106 23.62 24.00 -0.49
C ASP A 106 24.02 25.12 0.49
#